data_AF-A0A1R1IAP1-F1
#
_entry.id   AF-A0A1R1IAP1-F1
#
_cell.length_a   1.000
_cell.length_b   1.000
_cell.length_c   1.000
_cell.angle_alpha   90.00
_cell.angle_beta   90.00
_cell.angle_gamma   90.00
#
_symmetry.space_group_name_H-M   'P 1'
#
loop_
_entity.id
_entity.type
_entity.pdbx_description
1 polymer ?
#
loop_
_entity_poly.entity_id
_entity_poly.type
_entity_poly.pdbx_seq_one_letter_code
_entity_poly.pdbx_strand_id
1 'polypeptide(L)'
;MEETLDAKPAHYRLSRATWEIILEAYRNGATVPELSERWRVSQHALRKRITVHGATKRDWGDARAREQAEARERMQAERAAAEAVRAEALFAPSEGDADETAEVLAETAMRASARAMRGRMWDEARALAQLAEAYGRMAQRSERARGRGEVTLDDIPLELVKALALNQDQCASSRLAIWDEADPHPAKQEYWAVNAAQREAGMEEWLALMRERKTLRDRVRELEAAAGLDPRSDQA
;
A
#
# COMPACT_ATOMS: atom_id res chain seq x y z
N MET A 1 -63.43 44.92 -35.06
CA MET A 1 -64.42 43.89 -34.67
C MET A 1 -64.02 43.41 -33.30
N GLU A 2 -64.65 44.00 -32.30
CA GLU A 2 -64.42 43.74 -30.88
C GLU A 2 -65.22 42.48 -30.54
N GLU A 3 -64.54 41.33 -30.54
CA GLU A 3 -65.16 40.05 -30.24
C GLU A 3 -65.30 39.94 -28.71
N THR A 4 -66.54 40.01 -28.25
CA THR A 4 -66.93 39.93 -26.84
C THR A 4 -66.52 38.57 -26.26
N LEU A 5 -65.32 38.47 -25.70
CA LEU A 5 -64.91 37.37 -24.82
C LEU A 5 -65.45 37.60 -23.40
N ASP A 6 -66.72 37.97 -23.27
CA ASP A 6 -67.43 38.05 -21.98
C ASP A 6 -67.92 36.65 -21.57
N ALA A 7 -66.98 35.70 -21.57
CA ALA A 7 -67.23 34.31 -21.25
C ALA A 7 -67.05 34.12 -19.74
N LYS A 8 -68.18 34.10 -19.02
CA LYS A 8 -68.27 33.72 -17.59
C LYS A 8 -67.35 32.54 -17.30
N PRO A 9 -66.61 32.53 -16.17
CA PRO A 9 -65.60 31.51 -15.95
C PRO A 9 -66.23 30.12 -15.87
N ALA A 10 -65.50 29.10 -16.32
CA ALA A 10 -66.00 27.74 -16.53
C ALA A 10 -66.17 26.98 -15.21
N HIS A 11 -67.01 27.47 -14.31
CA HIS A 11 -67.07 27.01 -12.92
C HIS A 11 -67.63 25.59 -12.73
N TYR A 12 -68.29 25.00 -13.74
CA TYR A 12 -69.05 23.75 -13.57
C TYR A 12 -68.97 22.74 -14.73
N ARG A 13 -68.13 22.96 -15.76
CA ARG A 13 -68.10 22.10 -16.98
C ARG A 13 -66.76 21.40 -17.25
N LEU A 14 -65.79 21.49 -16.35
CA LEU A 14 -64.52 20.77 -16.53
C LEU A 14 -64.68 19.30 -16.16
N SER A 15 -64.22 18.43 -17.05
CA SER A 15 -64.19 16.99 -16.81
C SER A 15 -63.27 16.65 -15.63
N ARG A 16 -63.46 15.46 -15.04
CA ARG A 16 -62.57 14.94 -14.00
C ARG A 16 -61.11 14.87 -14.47
N ALA A 17 -60.88 14.40 -15.70
CA ALA A 17 -59.56 14.33 -16.31
C ALA A 17 -58.90 15.70 -16.43
N THR A 18 -59.67 16.74 -16.80
CA THR A 18 -59.15 18.11 -16.89
C THR A 18 -58.76 18.65 -15.52
N TRP A 19 -59.55 18.35 -14.48
CA TRP A 19 -59.19 18.70 -13.11
C TRP A 19 -57.94 17.98 -12.62
N GLU A 20 -57.72 16.72 -13.01
CA GLU A 20 -56.50 15.98 -12.69
C GLU A 20 -55.26 16.64 -13.31
N ILE A 21 -55.35 17.12 -14.56
CA ILE A 21 -54.26 17.86 -15.22
C ILE A 21 -54.00 19.20 -14.51
N ILE A 22 -55.05 19.94 -14.13
CA ILE A 22 -54.91 21.22 -13.41
C ILE A 22 -54.24 21.01 -12.05
N LEU A 23 -54.65 19.96 -11.33
CA LEU A 23 -54.04 19.58 -10.06
C LEU A 23 -52.60 19.11 -10.26
N GLU A 24 -52.29 18.39 -11.34
CA GLU A 24 -50.92 18.02 -11.70
C GLU A 24 -50.03 19.22 -12.00
N ALA A 25 -50.53 20.20 -12.75
CA ALA A 25 -49.80 21.45 -12.98
C ALA A 25 -49.56 22.23 -11.67
N TYR A 26 -50.54 22.26 -10.75
CA TYR A 26 -50.37 22.82 -9.42
C TYR A 26 -49.31 22.07 -8.60
N ARG A 27 -49.28 20.73 -8.67
CA ARG A 27 -48.26 19.88 -8.02
C ARG A 27 -46.86 20.16 -8.58
N ASN A 28 -46.75 20.46 -9.87
CA ASN A 28 -45.50 20.80 -10.55
C ASN A 28 -45.06 22.26 -10.30
N GLY A 29 -45.75 23.00 -9.43
CA GLY A 29 -45.31 24.31 -8.95
C GLY A 29 -46.05 25.50 -9.54
N ALA A 30 -47.02 25.30 -10.44
CA ALA A 30 -47.85 26.39 -10.94
C ALA A 30 -48.66 27.02 -9.80
N THR A 31 -48.76 28.35 -9.80
CA THR A 31 -49.49 29.09 -8.77
C THR A 31 -51.00 29.16 -9.09
N VAL A 32 -51.83 29.39 -8.07
CA VAL A 32 -53.29 29.51 -8.25
C VAL A 32 -53.68 30.64 -9.23
N PRO A 33 -53.04 31.83 -9.23
CA PRO A 33 -53.29 32.86 -10.24
C PRO A 33 -52.97 32.39 -11.66
N GLU A 34 -51.79 31.79 -11.88
CA GLU A 34 -51.37 31.28 -13.20
C GLU A 34 -52.34 30.22 -13.73
N LEU A 35 -52.81 29.30 -12.87
CA LEU A 35 -53.79 28.29 -13.26
C LEU A 35 -55.18 28.88 -13.51
N SER A 36 -55.55 29.92 -12.76
CA SER A 36 -56.83 30.61 -12.89
C SER A 36 -56.94 31.30 -14.25
N GLU A 37 -55.87 31.97 -14.69
CA GLU A 37 -55.77 32.58 -16.00
C GLU A 37 -55.71 31.53 -17.12
N ARG A 38 -54.82 30.54 -16.99
CA ARG A 38 -54.60 29.51 -18.01
C ARG A 38 -55.85 28.68 -18.30
N TRP A 39 -56.62 28.33 -17.28
CA TRP A 39 -57.78 27.45 -17.41
C TRP A 39 -59.13 28.19 -17.31
N ARG A 40 -59.12 29.52 -17.14
CA ARG A 40 -60.30 30.37 -16.97
C ARG A 40 -61.26 29.89 -15.88
N VAL A 41 -60.70 29.55 -14.72
CA VAL A 41 -61.41 29.08 -13.51
C VAL A 41 -61.19 30.06 -12.37
N SER A 42 -62.17 30.30 -11.49
CA SER A 42 -61.91 31.16 -10.32
C SER A 42 -60.86 30.56 -9.40
N GLN A 43 -60.05 31.45 -8.82
CA GLN A 43 -59.12 31.10 -7.76
C GLN A 43 -59.82 30.43 -6.57
N HIS A 44 -61.06 30.83 -6.24
CA HIS A 44 -61.84 30.22 -5.16
C HIS A 44 -62.17 28.74 -5.45
N ALA A 45 -62.61 28.41 -6.67
CA ALA A 45 -62.88 27.03 -7.07
C ALA A 45 -61.60 26.19 -7.06
N LEU A 46 -60.48 26.74 -7.55
CA LEU A 46 -59.16 26.10 -7.49
C LEU A 46 -58.75 25.80 -6.04
N ARG A 47 -58.78 26.80 -5.14
CA ARG A 47 -58.42 26.61 -3.72
C ARG A 47 -59.31 25.55 -3.06
N LYS A 48 -60.63 25.62 -3.26
CA LYS A 48 -61.57 24.62 -2.71
C LYS A 48 -61.25 23.21 -3.21
N ARG A 49 -60.95 23.05 -4.50
CA ARG A 49 -60.59 21.76 -5.11
C ARG A 49 -59.26 21.23 -4.58
N ILE A 50 -58.24 22.08 -4.47
CA ILE A 50 -56.93 21.76 -3.90
C ILE A 50 -57.07 21.25 -2.46
N THR A 51 -57.87 21.93 -1.63
CA THR A 51 -58.12 21.51 -0.24
C THR A 51 -58.90 20.20 -0.15
N VAL A 52 -59.97 20.03 -0.93
CA VAL A 52 -60.79 18.80 -0.93
C VAL A 52 -59.98 17.58 -1.39
N HIS A 53 -59.03 17.75 -2.30
CA HIS A 53 -58.17 16.66 -2.78
C HIS A 53 -56.88 16.49 -1.97
N GLY A 54 -56.76 17.11 -0.79
CA GLY A 54 -55.59 16.97 0.09
C GLY A 54 -54.28 17.41 -0.58
N ALA A 55 -54.35 18.31 -1.57
CA ALA A 55 -53.20 18.71 -2.36
C ALA A 55 -52.42 19.86 -1.71
N THR A 56 -52.09 19.72 -0.42
CA THR A 56 -51.30 20.74 0.28
C THR A 56 -49.83 20.62 -0.12
N LYS A 57 -49.11 21.75 -0.21
CA LYS A 57 -47.68 21.75 -0.60
C LYS A 57 -46.80 20.86 0.30
N ARG A 58 -47.22 20.61 1.55
CA ARG A 58 -46.50 19.78 2.51
C ARG A 58 -46.61 18.29 2.19
N ASP A 59 -47.84 17.79 2.03
CA ASP A 59 -48.08 16.36 1.75
C ASP A 59 -47.41 15.92 0.44
N TRP A 60 -47.35 16.83 -0.54
CA TRP A 60 -46.67 16.61 -1.82
C TRP A 60 -45.15 16.71 -1.72
N GLY A 61 -44.64 17.63 -0.91
CA GLY A 61 -43.20 17.72 -0.60
C GLY A 61 -42.71 16.43 0.04
N ASP A 62 -43.47 15.89 1.00
CA ASP A 62 -43.15 14.64 1.69
C ASP A 62 -43.22 13.44 0.73
N ALA A 63 -44.24 13.37 -0.14
CA ALA A 63 -44.35 12.31 -1.14
C ALA A 63 -43.19 12.32 -2.15
N ARG A 64 -42.83 13.49 -2.68
CA ARG A 64 -41.67 13.68 -3.58
C ARG A 64 -40.35 13.34 -2.90
N ALA A 65 -40.18 13.74 -1.63
CA ALA A 65 -38.99 13.42 -0.87
C ALA A 65 -38.83 11.91 -0.66
N ARG A 66 -39.92 11.19 -0.37
CA ARG A 66 -39.93 9.72 -0.26
C ARG A 66 -39.60 9.05 -1.59
N GLU A 67 -40.25 9.47 -2.69
CA GLU A 67 -39.98 8.92 -4.02
C GLU A 67 -38.50 9.12 -4.43
N GLN A 68 -37.93 10.30 -4.16
CA GLN A 68 -36.52 10.58 -4.42
C GLN A 68 -35.59 9.76 -3.52
N ALA A 69 -35.95 9.56 -2.25
CA ALA A 69 -35.19 8.71 -1.35
C ALA A 69 -35.18 7.25 -1.83
N GLU A 70 -36.35 6.69 -2.17
CA GLU A 70 -36.48 5.34 -2.71
C GLU A 70 -35.77 5.18 -4.06
N ALA A 71 -35.78 6.20 -4.92
CA ALA A 71 -35.05 6.19 -6.19
C ALA A 71 -33.53 6.18 -5.97
N ARG A 72 -33.04 6.94 -4.97
CA ARG A 72 -31.63 6.92 -4.60
C ARG A 72 -31.21 5.59 -3.97
N GLU A 73 -32.03 5.03 -3.08
CA GLU A 73 -31.78 3.71 -2.51
C GLU A 73 -31.72 2.63 -3.58
N ARG A 74 -32.66 2.63 -4.53
CA ARG A 74 -32.64 1.71 -5.69
C ARG A 74 -31.37 1.87 -6.51
N MET A 75 -30.99 3.10 -6.86
CA MET A 75 -29.76 3.36 -7.61
C MET A 75 -28.51 2.91 -6.85
N GLN A 76 -28.47 3.11 -5.53
CA GLN A 76 -27.36 2.63 -4.69
C GLN A 76 -27.32 1.10 -4.63
N ALA A 77 -28.47 0.45 -4.49
CA ALA A 77 -28.57 -1.02 -4.50
C ALA A 77 -28.12 -1.61 -5.85
N GLU A 78 -28.51 -1.00 -6.97
CA GLU A 78 -28.05 -1.41 -8.31
C GLU A 78 -26.54 -1.24 -8.48
N ARG A 79 -25.97 -0.13 -8.00
CA ARG A 79 -24.52 0.09 -8.01
C ARG A 79 -23.79 -0.94 -7.14
N ALA A 80 -24.27 -1.17 -5.92
CA ALA A 80 -23.70 -2.16 -5.01
C ALA A 80 -23.76 -3.58 -5.60
N ALA A 81 -24.87 -3.94 -6.25
CA ALA A 81 -25.00 -5.22 -6.95
C ALA A 81 -24.02 -5.35 -8.12
N ALA A 82 -23.86 -4.29 -8.93
CA ALA A 82 -22.89 -4.27 -10.02
C ALA A 82 -21.44 -4.37 -9.50
N GLU A 83 -21.12 -3.71 -8.39
CA GLU A 83 -19.82 -3.80 -7.73
C GLU A 83 -19.56 -5.20 -7.16
N ALA A 84 -20.56 -5.84 -6.54
CA ALA A 84 -20.45 -7.21 -6.04
C ALA A 84 -20.14 -8.21 -7.16
N VAL A 85 -20.86 -8.14 -8.28
CA VAL A 85 -20.62 -8.99 -9.46
C VAL A 85 -19.22 -8.77 -10.02
N ARG A 86 -18.75 -7.52 -10.07
CA ARG A 86 -17.38 -7.20 -10.50
C ARG A 86 -16.33 -7.76 -9.54
N ALA A 87 -16.55 -7.63 -8.23
CA ALA A 87 -15.64 -8.16 -7.22
C ALA A 87 -15.54 -9.68 -7.31
N GLU A 88 -16.67 -10.38 -7.46
CA GLU A 88 -16.71 -11.83 -7.65
C GLU A 88 -15.94 -12.27 -8.92
N ALA A 89 -16.10 -11.55 -10.02
CA ALA A 89 -15.38 -11.84 -11.26
C ALA A 89 -13.84 -11.68 -11.13
N LEU A 90 -13.38 -10.72 -10.32
CA LEU A 90 -11.95 -10.45 -10.10
C LEU A 90 -11.33 -11.40 -9.07
N PHE A 91 -12.05 -11.71 -7.99
CA PHE A 91 -11.57 -12.44 -6.83
C PHE A 91 -12.20 -13.81 -6.65
N ALA A 92 -12.60 -14.46 -7.76
CA ALA A 92 -13.13 -15.83 -7.73
C ALA A 92 -12.28 -16.73 -6.80
N PRO A 93 -12.92 -17.51 -5.90
CA PRO A 93 -12.22 -18.25 -4.85
C PRO A 93 -11.10 -19.10 -5.44
N SER A 94 -9.89 -19.02 -4.85
CA SER A 94 -8.91 -20.07 -5.09
C SER A 94 -9.32 -21.29 -4.27
N GLU A 95 -9.23 -22.48 -4.84
CA GLU A 95 -9.46 -23.71 -4.09
C GLU A 95 -8.50 -23.79 -2.89
N GLY A 96 -9.06 -23.83 -1.68
CA GLY A 96 -8.32 -24.03 -0.42
C GLY A 96 -8.57 -22.94 0.61
N ASP A 97 -8.72 -23.35 1.87
CA ASP A 97 -8.54 -22.49 3.06
C ASP A 97 -7.06 -22.12 3.16
N ALA A 98 -6.62 -21.23 2.29
CA ALA A 98 -5.26 -20.72 2.32
C ALA A 98 -5.16 -19.73 3.47
N ASP A 99 -4.19 -19.94 4.38
CA ASP A 99 -3.84 -18.95 5.39
C ASP A 99 -3.68 -17.58 4.73
N GLU A 100 -4.21 -16.52 5.36
CA GLU A 100 -4.14 -15.12 4.89
C GLU A 100 -2.72 -14.54 5.02
N THR A 101 -1.72 -15.26 4.53
CA THR A 101 -0.33 -14.83 4.51
C THR A 101 -0.12 -13.75 3.44
N ALA A 102 0.89 -12.90 3.65
CA ALA A 102 1.25 -11.88 2.67
C ALA A 102 1.61 -12.47 1.29
N GLU A 103 2.07 -13.71 1.23
CA GLU A 103 2.37 -14.41 -0.03
C GLU A 103 1.10 -14.78 -0.79
N VAL A 104 0.12 -15.40 -0.10
CA VAL A 104 -1.19 -15.73 -0.67
C VAL A 104 -1.93 -14.45 -1.12
N LEU A 105 -1.83 -13.37 -0.33
CA LEU A 105 -2.40 -12.06 -0.70
C LEU A 105 -1.72 -11.45 -1.95
N ALA A 106 -0.41 -11.64 -2.11
CA ALA A 106 0.30 -11.18 -3.30
C ALA A 106 -0.15 -11.97 -4.55
N GLU A 107 -0.28 -13.30 -4.42
CA GLU A 107 -0.70 -14.17 -5.52
C GLU A 107 -2.15 -13.89 -5.95
N THR A 108 -3.07 -13.74 -4.99
CA THR A 108 -4.48 -13.42 -5.25
C THR A 108 -4.62 -12.07 -5.96
N ALA A 109 -3.91 -11.04 -5.49
CA ALA A 109 -3.89 -9.73 -6.13
C ALA A 109 -3.32 -9.79 -7.56
N MET A 110 -2.28 -10.58 -7.79
CA MET A 110 -1.69 -10.78 -9.12
C MET A 110 -2.68 -11.48 -10.08
N ARG A 111 -3.36 -12.53 -9.61
CA ARG A 111 -4.40 -13.23 -10.39
C ARG A 111 -5.58 -12.31 -10.70
N ALA A 112 -6.01 -11.49 -9.74
CA ALA A 112 -7.05 -10.48 -9.93
C ALA A 112 -6.63 -9.42 -10.95
N SER A 113 -5.39 -8.93 -10.89
CA SER A 113 -4.84 -8.00 -11.89
C SER A 113 -4.88 -8.60 -13.30
N ALA A 114 -4.49 -9.87 -13.46
CA ALA A 114 -4.56 -10.56 -14.74
C ALA A 114 -6.01 -10.73 -15.26
N ARG A 115 -7.00 -10.92 -14.37
CA ARG A 115 -8.42 -10.94 -14.75
C ARG A 115 -8.91 -9.54 -15.15
N ALA A 116 -8.52 -8.49 -14.42
CA ALA A 116 -8.83 -7.10 -14.77
C ALA A 116 -8.27 -6.71 -16.14
N MET A 117 -7.03 -7.11 -16.46
CA MET A 117 -6.47 -6.89 -17.81
C MET A 117 -7.28 -7.56 -18.91
N ARG A 118 -7.73 -8.81 -18.71
CA ARG A 118 -8.59 -9.52 -19.67
C ARG A 118 -9.94 -8.81 -19.85
N GLY A 119 -10.47 -8.21 -18.79
CA GLY A 119 -11.66 -7.35 -18.82
C GLY A 119 -11.44 -5.94 -19.38
N ARG A 120 -10.21 -5.60 -19.81
CA ARG A 120 -9.81 -4.24 -20.27
C ARG A 120 -9.99 -3.15 -19.20
N MET A 121 -9.90 -3.53 -17.93
CA MET A 121 -9.98 -2.65 -16.76
C MET A 121 -8.55 -2.23 -16.36
N TRP A 122 -7.99 -1.24 -17.07
CA TRP A 122 -6.56 -0.91 -16.98
C TRP A 122 -6.15 -0.27 -15.65
N ASP A 123 -6.99 0.61 -15.12
CA ASP A 123 -6.70 1.32 -13.86
C ASP A 123 -6.76 0.35 -12.68
N GLU A 124 -7.77 -0.52 -12.64
CA GLU A 124 -7.89 -1.57 -11.63
C GLU A 124 -6.76 -2.59 -11.75
N ALA A 125 -6.38 -3.01 -12.97
CA ALA A 125 -5.26 -3.92 -13.16
C ALA A 125 -3.96 -3.35 -12.61
N ARG A 126 -3.72 -2.05 -12.81
CA ARG A 126 -2.54 -1.35 -12.28
C ARG A 126 -2.58 -1.26 -10.75
N ALA A 127 -3.72 -0.91 -10.16
CA ALA A 127 -3.89 -0.84 -8.71
C ALA A 127 -3.65 -2.21 -8.06
N LEU A 128 -4.19 -3.28 -8.65
CA LEU A 128 -4.02 -4.65 -8.17
C LEU A 128 -2.59 -5.15 -8.31
N ALA A 129 -1.88 -4.77 -9.38
CA ALA A 129 -0.46 -5.09 -9.54
C ALA A 129 0.41 -4.40 -8.47
N GLN A 130 0.12 -3.13 -8.15
CA GLN A 130 0.80 -2.41 -7.07
C GLN A 130 0.54 -3.05 -5.70
N LEU A 131 -0.70 -3.52 -5.47
CA LEU A 131 -1.06 -4.26 -4.26
C LEU A 131 -0.27 -5.58 -4.15
N ALA A 132 -0.18 -6.34 -5.25
CA ALA A 132 0.60 -7.57 -5.32
C ALA A 132 2.08 -7.33 -4.99
N GLU A 133 2.66 -6.24 -5.51
CA GLU A 133 4.05 -5.87 -5.20
C GLU A 133 4.23 -5.47 -3.72
N ALA A 134 3.29 -4.72 -3.15
CA ALA A 134 3.33 -4.34 -1.75
C ALA A 134 3.29 -5.56 -0.82
N TYR A 135 2.40 -6.51 -1.10
CA TYR A 135 2.32 -7.77 -0.36
C TYR A 135 3.53 -8.66 -0.58
N GLY A 136 4.05 -8.76 -1.81
CA GLY A 136 5.29 -9.49 -2.10
C GLY A 136 6.49 -8.94 -1.32
N ARG A 137 6.62 -7.61 -1.21
CA ARG A 137 7.66 -6.98 -0.36
C ARG A 137 7.43 -7.24 1.13
N MET A 138 6.20 -7.37 1.58
CA MET A 138 5.89 -7.76 2.97
C MET A 138 6.24 -9.22 3.23
N ALA A 139 5.89 -10.13 2.31
CA ALA A 139 6.25 -11.54 2.38
C ALA A 139 7.76 -11.71 2.49
N GLN A 140 8.54 -11.09 1.59
CA GLN A 140 10.01 -11.12 1.62
C GLN A 140 10.60 -10.52 2.90
N ARG A 141 10.01 -9.45 3.47
CA ARG A 141 10.47 -8.90 4.75
C ARG A 141 10.17 -9.86 5.89
N SER A 142 9.01 -10.51 5.89
CA SER A 142 8.63 -11.50 6.88
C SER A 142 9.50 -12.75 6.79
N GLU A 143 9.86 -13.17 5.57
CA GLU A 143 10.77 -14.28 5.31
C GLU A 143 12.20 -13.94 5.72
N ARG A 144 12.71 -12.73 5.41
CA ARG A 144 14.01 -12.26 5.94
C ARG A 144 14.02 -12.04 7.45
N ALA A 145 12.86 -11.80 8.08
CA ALA A 145 12.74 -11.76 9.53
C ALA A 145 12.72 -13.17 10.13
N ARG A 146 12.08 -14.14 9.45
CA ARG A 146 12.07 -15.57 9.83
C ARG A 146 13.39 -16.29 9.54
N GLY A 147 14.09 -15.93 8.47
CA GLY A 147 15.46 -16.33 8.14
C GLY A 147 16.52 -15.54 8.92
N ARG A 148 16.09 -14.61 9.79
CA ARG A 148 16.82 -14.15 10.97
C ARG A 148 16.45 -14.97 12.23
N GLY A 149 15.77 -16.10 12.05
CA GLY A 149 15.83 -17.21 12.98
C GLY A 149 17.25 -17.78 13.00
N GLU A 150 17.60 -18.39 14.14
CA GLU A 150 18.87 -19.05 14.46
C GLU A 150 19.68 -19.46 13.21
N VAL A 151 20.69 -18.67 12.85
CA VAL A 151 21.62 -19.02 11.77
C VAL A 151 22.34 -20.27 12.21
N THR A 152 21.98 -21.41 11.62
CA THR A 152 22.67 -22.67 11.90
C THR A 152 24.01 -22.68 11.16
N LEU A 153 24.97 -23.48 11.63
CA LEU A 153 26.29 -23.61 10.97
C LEU A 153 26.16 -24.03 9.50
N ASP A 154 25.10 -24.75 9.14
CA ASP A 154 24.85 -25.25 7.79
C ASP A 154 24.36 -24.16 6.83
N ASP A 155 23.77 -23.08 7.35
CA ASP A 155 23.24 -21.96 6.56
C ASP A 155 24.28 -20.84 6.32
N ILE A 156 25.44 -20.93 6.98
CA ILE A 156 26.50 -19.93 6.84
C ILE A 156 27.19 -20.11 5.47
N PRO A 157 27.30 -19.04 4.64
CA PRO A 157 28.02 -19.13 3.39
C PRO A 157 29.46 -19.62 3.59
N LEU A 158 29.86 -20.69 2.91
CA LEU A 158 31.21 -21.27 3.03
C LEU A 158 32.31 -20.26 2.73
N GLU A 159 32.07 -19.31 1.82
CA GLU A 159 33.01 -18.21 1.54
C GLU A 159 33.21 -17.29 2.75
N LEU A 160 32.17 -17.08 3.58
CA LEU A 160 32.31 -16.33 4.83
C LEU A 160 33.14 -17.11 5.85
N VAL A 161 32.88 -18.41 6.01
CA VAL A 161 33.65 -19.29 6.91
C VAL A 161 35.12 -19.32 6.51
N LYS A 162 35.41 -19.48 5.21
CA LYS A 162 36.77 -19.48 4.65
C LYS A 162 37.48 -18.14 4.88
N ALA A 163 36.80 -17.02 4.64
CA ALA A 163 37.36 -15.68 4.86
C ALA A 163 37.71 -15.44 6.33
N LEU A 164 36.85 -15.88 7.25
CA LEU A 164 37.08 -15.78 8.70
C LEU A 164 38.22 -16.70 9.17
N ALA A 165 38.24 -17.96 8.73
CA ALA A 165 39.21 -18.95 9.19
C ALA A 165 40.64 -18.67 8.72
N LEU A 166 40.81 -18.11 7.51
CA LEU A 166 42.13 -17.85 6.96
C LEU A 166 42.70 -16.49 7.39
N ASN A 167 41.93 -15.68 8.14
CA ASN A 167 42.30 -14.32 8.54
C ASN A 167 42.80 -13.47 7.36
N GLN A 168 42.36 -13.81 6.14
CA GLN A 168 42.82 -13.21 4.88
C GLN A 168 42.09 -11.91 4.57
N ASP A 169 41.08 -11.55 5.35
CA ASP A 169 40.18 -10.47 5.02
C ASP A 169 40.16 -9.42 6.14
N GLN A 170 40.63 -8.22 5.80
CA GLN A 170 40.20 -6.96 6.42
C GLN A 170 38.68 -6.75 6.30
N CYS A 171 37.97 -7.68 5.65
CA CYS A 171 36.53 -7.65 5.39
C CYS A 171 35.68 -8.38 6.44
N ALA A 172 36.27 -9.13 7.39
CA ALA A 172 35.49 -9.74 8.48
C ALA A 172 34.78 -8.68 9.33
N SER A 173 35.53 -7.65 9.73
CA SER A 173 35.00 -6.44 10.38
C SER A 173 33.92 -5.77 9.56
N SER A 174 34.11 -5.68 8.23
CA SER A 174 33.14 -5.09 7.30
C SER A 174 31.84 -5.87 7.16
N ARG A 175 31.93 -7.19 7.08
CA ARG A 175 30.78 -8.07 6.85
C ARG A 175 30.00 -8.35 8.14
N LEU A 176 30.67 -8.42 9.28
CA LEU A 176 30.08 -8.72 10.58
C LEU A 176 29.82 -7.46 11.43
N ALA A 177 30.10 -6.28 10.88
CA ALA A 177 30.00 -5.00 11.59
C ALA A 177 30.75 -5.01 12.94
N ILE A 178 31.97 -5.56 12.94
CA ILE A 178 32.87 -5.62 14.08
C ILE A 178 33.90 -4.51 13.91
N TRP A 179 33.47 -3.29 14.21
CA TRP A 179 34.24 -2.06 13.99
C TRP A 179 34.71 -1.41 15.27
N ASP A 180 33.94 -1.59 16.35
CA ASP A 180 34.19 -0.98 17.64
C ASP A 180 34.66 -2.05 18.62
N GLU A 181 35.80 -1.79 19.27
CA GLU A 181 36.37 -2.62 20.32
C GLU A 181 35.58 -2.49 21.63
N ALA A 182 34.86 -1.38 21.81
CA ALA A 182 34.01 -1.10 22.96
C ALA A 182 32.54 -1.56 22.79
N ASP A 183 32.25 -2.37 21.77
CA ASP A 183 30.89 -2.88 21.52
C ASP A 183 30.40 -3.71 22.74
N PRO A 184 29.19 -3.44 23.28
CA PRO A 184 28.67 -4.14 24.45
C PRO A 184 28.31 -5.62 24.17
N HIS A 185 28.31 -6.07 22.92
CA HIS A 185 27.93 -7.43 22.58
C HIS A 185 29.02 -8.46 23.00
N PRO A 186 28.69 -9.50 23.79
CA PRO A 186 29.68 -10.41 24.38
C PRO A 186 30.57 -11.13 23.35
N ALA A 187 29.98 -11.64 22.27
CA ALA A 187 30.75 -12.31 21.20
C ALA A 187 31.76 -11.38 20.50
N LYS A 188 31.49 -10.06 20.46
CA LYS A 188 32.43 -9.09 19.86
C LYS A 188 33.58 -8.79 20.80
N GLN A 189 33.31 -8.72 22.11
CA GLN A 189 34.34 -8.57 23.13
C GLN A 189 35.31 -9.76 23.13
N GLU A 190 34.78 -10.99 23.02
CA GLU A 190 35.60 -12.20 22.89
C GLU A 190 36.46 -12.18 21.62
N TYR A 191 35.88 -11.78 20.47
CA TYR A 191 36.62 -11.62 19.22
C TYR A 191 37.81 -10.66 19.39
N TRP A 192 37.58 -9.48 19.98
CA TRP A 192 38.62 -8.48 20.18
C TRP A 192 39.69 -8.92 21.17
N ALA A 193 39.31 -9.62 22.24
CA ALA A 193 40.26 -10.20 23.20
C ALA A 193 41.20 -11.22 22.52
N VAL A 194 40.66 -12.10 21.67
CA VAL A 194 41.45 -13.06 20.90
C VAL A 194 42.36 -12.36 19.88
N ASN A 195 41.84 -11.34 19.18
CA ASN A 195 42.61 -10.58 18.20
C ASN A 195 43.78 -9.83 18.86
N ALA A 196 43.55 -9.21 20.02
CA ALA A 196 44.59 -8.53 20.80
C ALA A 196 45.70 -9.50 21.21
N ALA A 197 45.34 -10.68 21.75
CA ALA A 197 46.30 -11.70 22.15
C ALA A 197 47.13 -12.23 20.96
N GLN A 198 46.50 -12.43 19.79
CA GLN A 198 47.22 -12.85 18.58
C GLN A 198 48.21 -11.79 18.09
N ARG A 199 47.85 -10.51 18.14
CA ARG A 199 48.76 -9.42 17.76
C ARG A 199 49.94 -9.32 18.71
N GLU A 200 49.71 -9.48 20.00
CA GLU A 200 50.77 -9.48 21.01
C GLU A 200 51.74 -10.63 20.78
N ALA A 201 51.23 -11.86 20.61
CA ALA A 201 52.05 -13.03 20.30
C ALA A 201 52.86 -12.87 19.00
N GLY A 202 52.22 -12.39 17.93
CA GLY A 202 52.92 -12.14 16.66
C GLY A 202 54.00 -11.05 16.76
N MET A 203 53.76 -10.02 17.58
CA MET A 203 54.75 -8.97 17.86
C MET A 203 55.95 -9.53 18.65
N GLU A 204 55.70 -10.37 19.66
CA GLU A 204 56.77 -11.02 20.42
C GLU A 204 57.64 -11.94 19.55
N GLU A 205 57.01 -12.75 18.70
CA GLU A 205 57.71 -13.60 17.72
C GLU A 205 58.55 -12.76 16.74
N TRP A 206 57.97 -11.67 16.22
CA TRP A 206 58.69 -10.76 15.33
C TRP A 206 59.89 -10.11 16.04
N LEU A 207 59.73 -9.67 17.28
CA LEU A 207 60.82 -9.11 18.09
C LEU A 207 61.90 -10.16 18.37
N ALA A 208 61.52 -11.42 18.62
CA ALA A 208 62.47 -12.52 18.82
C ALA A 208 63.30 -12.78 17.54
N LEU A 209 62.65 -12.87 16.38
CA LEU A 209 63.33 -13.00 15.08
C LEU A 209 64.26 -11.82 14.79
N MET A 210 63.86 -10.60 15.13
CA MET A 210 64.70 -9.42 14.93
C MET A 210 65.93 -9.42 15.84
N ARG A 211 65.81 -9.92 17.08
CA ARG A 211 66.95 -10.13 17.99
C ARG A 211 67.89 -11.19 17.42
N GLU A 212 67.37 -12.32 16.97
CA GLU A 212 68.17 -13.40 16.36
C GLU A 212 68.88 -12.93 15.07
N ARG A 213 68.17 -12.18 14.22
CA ARG A 213 68.78 -11.59 13.02
C ARG A 213 69.92 -10.64 13.37
N LYS A 214 69.78 -9.86 14.45
CA LYS A 214 70.84 -8.97 14.93
C LYS A 214 72.05 -9.77 15.42
N THR A 215 71.84 -10.79 16.28
CA THR A 215 72.94 -11.60 16.80
C THR A 215 73.69 -12.33 15.69
N LEU A 216 72.98 -12.84 14.68
CA LEU A 216 73.60 -13.45 13.50
C LEU A 216 74.43 -12.44 12.69
N ARG A 217 73.93 -11.23 12.48
CA ARG A 217 74.70 -10.18 11.80
C ARG A 217 75.95 -9.79 12.56
N ASP A 218 75.84 -9.62 13.88
CA ASP A 218 76.98 -9.28 14.73
C ASP A 218 78.03 -10.41 14.65
N ARG A 219 77.59 -11.69 14.65
CA ARG A 219 78.47 -12.84 14.48
C ARG A 219 79.13 -12.92 13.10
N VAL A 220 78.40 -12.61 12.04
CA VAL A 220 78.96 -12.54 10.68
C VAL A 220 80.04 -11.44 10.61
N ARG A 221 79.79 -10.27 11.19
CA ARG A 221 80.77 -9.18 11.25
C ARG A 221 82.03 -9.56 12.03
N GLU A 222 81.89 -10.28 13.15
CA GLU A 222 83.04 -10.82 13.90
C GLU A 222 83.86 -11.80 13.03
N LEU A 223 83.20 -12.69 12.29
CA LEU A 223 83.86 -13.66 11.42
C LEU A 223 84.54 -12.99 10.22
N GLU A 224 83.89 -11.99 9.61
CA GLU A 224 84.46 -11.18 8.51
C GLU A 224 85.71 -10.42 8.98
N ALA A 225 85.65 -9.79 10.15
CA ALA A 225 86.80 -9.11 10.76
C ALA A 225 87.95 -10.08 11.07
N ALA A 226 87.65 -11.28 11.60
CA ALA A 226 88.65 -12.32 11.85
C ALA A 226 89.28 -12.86 10.56
N ALA A 227 88.55 -12.84 9.44
CA ALA A 227 89.03 -13.22 8.12
C ALA A 227 89.75 -12.09 7.37
N GLY A 228 89.83 -10.87 7.93
CA GLY A 228 90.45 -9.71 7.30
C GLY A 228 89.66 -9.13 6.12
N LEU A 229 88.35 -9.41 6.05
CA LEU A 229 87.45 -8.88 5.05
C LEU A 229 86.78 -7.60 5.59
N ASP A 230 86.74 -6.54 4.77
CA ASP A 230 86.08 -5.27 5.15
C ASP A 230 84.55 -5.50 5.18
N PRO A 231 83.85 -5.11 6.26
CA PRO A 231 82.42 -5.42 6.41
C PRO A 231 81.63 -4.75 5.28
N ARG A 232 80.79 -5.53 4.59
CA ARG A 232 79.90 -5.01 3.55
C ARG A 232 78.97 -3.96 4.18
N SER A 233 79.05 -2.72 3.72
CA SER A 233 78.14 -1.65 4.12
C SER A 233 76.73 -1.99 3.63
N ASP A 234 75.82 -2.24 4.57
CA ASP A 234 74.40 -2.48 4.30
C ASP A 234 73.77 -1.21 3.68
N GLN A 235 73.72 -1.11 2.34
CA GLN A 235 72.78 -0.24 1.63
C GLN A 235 71.61 -1.10 1.11
N ALA A 236 70.53 -1.15 1.89
CA ALA A 236 69.13 -1.27 1.45
C ALA A 236 68.20 -1.18 2.67
#